data_AF-A0A2T6DGP3-F1
#
_entry.id   AF-A0A2T6DGP3-F1
#
_cell.length_a   1.000
_cell.length_b   1.000
_cell.length_c   1.000
_cell.angle_alpha   90.00
_cell.angle_beta   90.00
_cell.angle_gamma   90.00
#
_symmetry.space_group_name_H-M   'P 1'
#
loop_
_entity.id
_entity.type
_entity.pdbx_description
1 polymer ?
#
loop_
_entity_poly.entity_id
_entity_poly.type
_entity_poly.pdbx_seq_one_letter_code
_entity_poly.pdbx_strand_id
1 'polypeptide(L)'
;MGSTAQIVINGNASLNAVTDSSKNSGYSHIVQTLSGGTVTINGDVTADARCHQTNYAIYGQTGAFNVNGNLTLKAIGIWPSDNVNGIWNVNVNSTFTNVSKNLDIYAESNGSTVMGIRNNGVITVDGNTKIQAIGPRTSFGIAAQHRFSSTVMKGDVSITASGGFNTFGDVLGIINNGYLGNGKMHIGGSAQISATASDTHAVGILNSGKLTFLSTTKGVKITANSTHKTKVYDAFGIRCLGGISGTIVSNAGMDISATTVNGTAYGILNFGSIVSPGPLKVTVLPSQGAITYALCARESDAADSKMTFNAAGGKDVMIDGRIATGSSATYKGILELKLDTAKSYLNGLITGTTLSGTYQVGKPSLEFKSGASWRPPGNSTLTNDLGSGSLVLGSGSEVDMGAYWGPFSPGSVPAFSPRTMIVTSTKPTAGASVTIQDGATFRVTSDVLGYNGWATADEIDFGSGIKTLNTSGTQKVAISYDPLFEDIDSTTATEGTIIHAGTPITLVDISDVGNGLSTFNSVVGVEGMWKANDNPDVEFSYMPQVALSADRRQILLYGILITKR
;
A
#
# COMPACT_ATOMS: atom_id res chain seq x y z
N MET A 1 9.43 40.89 35.50
CA MET A 1 9.98 39.52 35.48
C MET A 1 9.02 38.66 36.28
N GLY A 2 8.08 37.98 35.61
CA GLY A 2 7.05 37.20 36.30
C GLY A 2 7.59 35.82 36.67
N SER A 3 7.50 35.44 37.94
CA SER A 3 7.88 34.11 38.43
C SER A 3 7.04 33.04 37.73
N THR A 4 7.68 32.12 37.01
CA THR A 4 7.04 30.91 36.49
C THR A 4 6.79 29.94 37.64
N ALA A 5 5.54 29.50 37.82
CA ALA A 5 5.20 28.54 38.85
C ALA A 5 5.78 27.15 38.52
N GLN A 6 6.40 26.50 39.50
CA GLN A 6 6.95 25.14 39.36
C GLN A 6 6.35 24.22 40.42
N ILE A 7 5.77 23.10 39.97
CA ILE A 7 5.31 22.00 40.83
C ILE A 7 6.23 20.81 40.60
N VAL A 8 6.78 20.25 41.68
CA VAL A 8 7.57 19.02 41.65
C VAL A 8 6.97 18.02 42.63
N ILE A 9 6.62 16.84 42.14
CA ILE A 9 6.14 15.71 42.93
C ILE A 9 7.21 14.62 42.88
N ASN A 10 7.72 14.21 44.04
CA ASN A 10 8.67 13.10 44.15
C ASN A 10 7.94 11.81 44.50
N GLY A 11 8.03 10.80 43.64
CA GLY A 11 7.28 9.55 43.76
C GLY A 11 6.13 9.43 42.77
N ASN A 12 5.40 8.31 42.87
CA ASN A 12 4.27 8.02 41.98
C ASN A 12 3.08 8.94 42.30
N ALA A 13 2.26 9.23 41.28
CA ALA A 13 1.06 10.05 41.42
C ALA A 13 -0.17 9.38 40.82
N SER A 14 -1.29 9.47 41.54
CA SER A 14 -2.63 9.15 41.01
C SER A 14 -3.43 10.45 40.94
N LEU A 15 -3.90 10.81 39.75
CA LEU A 15 -4.60 12.07 39.53
C LEU A 15 -6.00 11.79 38.95
N ASN A 16 -7.05 12.31 39.59
CA ASN A 16 -8.43 12.06 39.18
C ASN A 16 -9.17 13.39 39.01
N ALA A 17 -9.86 13.56 37.89
CA ALA A 17 -10.71 14.72 37.65
C ALA A 17 -12.06 14.28 37.05
N VAL A 18 -13.14 14.49 37.79
CA VAL A 18 -14.50 14.14 37.35
C VAL A 18 -15.38 15.38 37.44
N THR A 19 -16.04 15.77 36.35
CA THR A 19 -17.02 16.87 36.42
C THR A 19 -18.34 16.36 36.98
N ASP A 20 -18.96 17.15 37.86
CA ASP A 20 -20.27 16.85 38.43
C ASP A 20 -21.36 16.81 37.33
N SER A 21 -22.17 15.74 37.34
CA SER A 21 -23.30 15.54 36.43
C SER A 21 -24.41 16.59 36.57
N SER A 22 -24.46 17.32 37.69
CA SER A 22 -25.48 18.35 37.97
C SER A 22 -25.22 19.68 37.24
N LYS A 23 -24.02 19.88 36.68
CA LYS A 23 -23.63 21.13 36.01
C LYS A 23 -23.53 20.94 34.50
N ASN A 24 -24.41 21.63 33.77
CA ASN A 24 -24.45 21.66 32.30
C ASN A 24 -23.21 22.30 31.62
N SER A 25 -22.18 22.70 32.37
CA SER A 25 -20.95 23.28 31.85
C SER A 25 -19.73 22.92 32.70
N GLY A 26 -18.68 22.43 32.06
CA GLY A 26 -17.41 22.15 32.72
C GLY A 26 -16.41 21.45 31.80
N TYR A 27 -15.25 22.07 31.62
CA TYR A 27 -14.07 21.41 31.05
C TYR A 27 -13.37 20.60 32.14
N SER A 28 -12.86 19.41 31.81
CA SER A 28 -12.00 18.66 32.73
C SER A 28 -10.53 18.83 32.34
N HIS A 29 -9.71 19.21 33.31
CA HIS A 29 -8.26 19.25 33.22
C HIS A 29 -7.69 18.58 34.48
N ILE A 30 -6.94 17.50 34.32
CA ILE A 30 -6.15 16.92 35.42
C ILE A 30 -4.91 17.76 35.63
N VAL A 31 -4.22 18.09 34.53
CA VAL A 31 -3.05 18.95 34.52
C VAL A 31 -3.28 20.06 33.51
N GLN A 32 -3.09 21.31 33.95
CA GLN A 32 -3.13 22.48 33.09
C GLN A 32 -1.84 23.29 33.30
N THR A 33 -1.01 23.38 32.26
CA THR A 33 0.22 24.20 32.31
C THR A 33 0.05 25.48 31.48
N LEU A 34 0.02 26.62 32.17
CA LEU A 34 -0.16 27.97 31.61
C LEU A 34 1.09 28.84 31.83
N SER A 35 1.26 29.87 30.99
CA SER A 35 2.23 30.97 31.16
C SER A 35 3.67 30.57 31.57
N GLY A 36 4.25 29.54 30.95
CA GLY A 36 5.61 29.07 31.26
C GLY A 36 5.75 28.20 32.51
N GLY A 37 4.64 27.90 33.21
CA GLY A 37 4.65 27.04 34.39
C GLY A 37 5.08 25.61 34.07
N THR A 38 5.72 24.94 35.04
CA THR A 38 6.22 23.57 34.87
C THR A 38 5.66 22.65 35.94
N VAL A 39 5.15 21.49 35.53
CA VAL A 39 4.76 20.39 36.42
C VAL A 39 5.69 19.22 36.12
N THR A 40 6.42 18.74 37.14
CA THR A 40 7.30 17.58 37.04
C THR A 40 6.93 16.53 38.07
N ILE A 41 6.74 15.28 37.62
CA ILE A 41 6.47 14.14 38.49
C ILE A 41 7.61 13.13 38.34
N ASN A 42 8.34 12.90 39.43
CA ASN A 42 9.47 11.98 39.53
C ASN A 42 9.02 10.58 39.95
N GLY A 43 8.19 9.96 39.12
CA GLY A 43 7.61 8.63 39.33
C GLY A 43 6.57 8.30 38.27
N ASP A 44 5.93 7.15 38.43
CA ASP A 44 4.86 6.71 37.53
C ASP A 44 3.57 7.49 37.82
N VAL A 45 2.83 7.82 36.77
CA VAL A 45 1.58 8.59 36.83
C VAL A 45 0.43 7.76 36.28
N THR A 46 -0.64 7.63 37.07
CA THR A 46 -1.94 7.15 36.59
C THR A 46 -2.95 8.30 36.69
N ALA A 47 -3.64 8.57 35.58
CA ALA A 47 -4.54 9.70 35.45
C ALA A 47 -5.91 9.25 34.91
N ASP A 48 -7.02 9.59 35.56
CA ASP A 48 -8.40 9.32 35.09
C ASP A 48 -9.20 10.64 35.05
N ALA A 49 -9.52 11.10 33.84
CA ALA A 49 -10.31 12.29 33.59
C ALA A 49 -11.66 11.87 33.01
N ARG A 50 -12.76 12.29 33.64
CA ARG A 50 -14.11 12.07 33.13
C ARG A 50 -14.89 13.37 33.10
N CYS A 51 -15.49 13.67 31.95
CA CYS A 51 -16.12 14.96 31.72
C CYS A 51 -17.49 14.78 31.08
N HIS A 52 -18.47 15.56 31.53
CA HIS A 52 -19.78 15.70 30.90
C HIS A 52 -19.76 16.71 29.73
N GLN A 53 -18.62 17.29 29.36
CA GLN A 53 -18.45 18.11 28.14
C GLN A 53 -17.07 17.85 27.54
N THR A 54 -16.26 18.88 27.28
CA THR A 54 -14.96 18.70 26.66
C THR A 54 -13.88 18.35 27.67
N ASN A 55 -13.24 17.20 27.48
CA ASN A 55 -12.17 16.70 28.29
C ASN A 55 -10.81 17.04 27.67
N TYR A 56 -9.97 17.75 28.42
CA TYR A 56 -8.59 18.06 28.09
C TYR A 56 -7.69 17.55 29.22
N ALA A 57 -7.60 16.23 29.35
CA ALA A 57 -7.09 15.60 30.56
C ALA A 57 -5.70 16.13 30.95
N ILE A 58 -4.78 16.21 29.99
CA ILE A 58 -3.54 16.98 30.09
C ILE A 58 -3.57 18.11 29.07
N TYR A 59 -3.55 19.35 29.55
CA TYR A 59 -3.60 20.54 28.72
C TYR A 59 -2.33 21.37 28.91
N GLY A 60 -1.62 21.64 27.82
CA GLY A 60 -0.47 22.52 27.82
C GLY A 60 -0.64 23.68 26.85
N GLN A 61 -0.52 24.91 27.35
CA GLN A 61 -0.58 26.12 26.53
C GLN A 61 0.78 26.74 26.31
N THR A 62 1.56 27.05 27.34
CA THR A 62 2.92 27.59 27.17
C THR A 62 3.90 27.09 28.22
N GLY A 63 3.52 26.02 28.93
CA GLY A 63 4.28 25.42 30.02
C GLY A 63 4.74 24.00 29.71
N ALA A 64 5.37 23.34 30.68
CA ALA A 64 5.90 21.99 30.52
C ALA A 64 5.28 21.00 31.49
N PHE A 65 4.96 19.80 31.00
CA PHE A 65 4.58 18.66 31.81
C PHE A 65 5.58 17.52 31.62
N ASN A 66 6.31 17.19 32.68
CA ASN A 66 7.36 16.17 32.65
C ASN A 66 6.99 15.00 33.58
N VAL A 67 7.02 13.79 33.04
CA VAL A 67 6.86 12.54 33.81
C VAL A 67 8.14 11.73 33.69
N ASN A 68 8.89 11.67 34.78
CA ASN A 68 10.11 10.86 34.90
C ASN A 68 9.76 9.41 35.32
N GLY A 69 8.78 8.83 34.62
CA GLY A 69 8.24 7.49 34.81
C GLY A 69 7.31 7.11 33.67
N ASN A 70 6.47 6.09 33.89
CA ASN A 70 5.38 5.73 32.99
C ASN A 70 4.21 6.72 33.16
N LEU A 71 3.47 6.98 32.07
CA LEU A 71 2.21 7.72 32.11
C LEU A 71 1.08 6.84 31.56
N THR A 72 0.13 6.48 32.41
CA THR A 72 -1.13 5.84 32.03
C THR A 72 -2.26 6.83 32.19
N LEU A 73 -2.99 7.10 31.10
CA LEU A 73 -4.03 8.11 31.05
C LEU A 73 -5.33 7.53 30.49
N LYS A 74 -6.40 7.72 31.25
CA LYS A 74 -7.78 7.49 30.81
C LYS A 74 -8.49 8.83 30.68
N ALA A 75 -8.99 9.15 29.49
CA ALA A 75 -9.77 10.35 29.23
C ALA A 75 -11.13 9.95 28.65
N ILE A 76 -12.21 10.18 29.40
CA ILE A 76 -13.57 9.79 29.01
C ILE A 76 -14.46 11.02 28.91
N GLY A 77 -15.22 11.10 27.85
CA GLY A 77 -16.38 11.94 27.69
C GLY A 77 -17.64 11.14 28.02
N ILE A 78 -18.54 11.72 28.81
CA ILE A 78 -19.75 11.07 29.29
C ILE A 78 -20.97 11.44 28.43
N TRP A 79 -20.98 12.59 27.76
CA TRP A 79 -22.17 13.14 27.12
C TRP A 79 -22.19 13.03 25.59
N PRO A 80 -23.37 12.92 24.96
CA PRO A 80 -23.51 12.82 23.50
C PRO A 80 -23.02 14.01 22.65
N SER A 81 -22.43 15.05 23.25
CA SER A 81 -21.83 16.20 22.54
C SER A 81 -20.38 16.49 22.96
N ASP A 82 -19.75 15.61 23.74
CA ASP A 82 -18.40 15.82 24.24
C ASP A 82 -17.30 15.80 23.16
N ASN A 83 -16.16 16.41 23.49
CA ASN A 83 -14.90 16.22 22.78
C ASN A 83 -13.86 15.76 23.79
N VAL A 84 -12.97 14.86 23.40
CA VAL A 84 -12.00 14.26 24.32
C VAL A 84 -10.61 14.37 23.76
N ASN A 85 -9.70 14.91 24.54
CA ASN A 85 -8.28 14.95 24.25
C ASN A 85 -7.55 14.35 25.45
N GLY A 86 -6.78 13.27 25.23
CA GLY A 86 -5.91 12.74 26.27
C GLY A 86 -4.83 13.77 26.63
N ILE A 87 -3.97 14.07 25.66
CA ILE A 87 -3.00 15.17 25.77
C ILE A 87 -3.32 16.21 24.72
N TRP A 88 -3.43 17.48 25.11
CA TRP A 88 -3.54 18.61 24.19
C TRP A 88 -2.43 19.63 24.43
N ASN A 89 -1.46 19.69 23.52
CA ASN A 89 -0.49 20.77 23.45
C ASN A 89 -1.00 21.81 22.45
N VAL A 90 -1.43 22.98 22.92
CA VAL A 90 -2.19 23.94 22.10
C VAL A 90 -1.29 24.88 21.30
N ASN A 91 -0.11 25.22 21.83
CA ASN A 91 0.77 26.25 21.28
C ASN A 91 2.08 25.67 20.74
N VAL A 92 2.60 26.40 19.76
CA VAL A 92 3.74 26.07 18.89
C VAL A 92 5.06 26.57 19.46
N ASN A 93 5.01 27.54 20.38
CA ASN A 93 6.18 28.28 20.86
C ASN A 93 6.68 27.86 22.26
N SER A 94 6.02 26.95 22.98
CA SER A 94 6.37 26.76 24.41
C SER A 94 5.78 25.55 25.16
N THR A 95 4.98 24.66 24.55
CA THR A 95 4.46 23.49 25.30
C THR A 95 5.29 22.24 25.06
N PHE A 96 5.79 21.65 26.15
CA PHE A 96 6.55 20.39 26.15
C PHE A 96 5.87 19.38 27.05
N THR A 97 5.43 18.26 26.48
CA THR A 97 5.08 17.08 27.26
C THR A 97 6.18 16.04 27.09
N ASN A 98 6.82 15.63 28.19
CA ASN A 98 7.89 14.63 28.17
C ASN A 98 7.53 13.45 29.06
N VAL A 99 7.65 12.23 28.54
CA VAL A 99 7.47 10.98 29.29
C VAL A 99 8.72 10.13 29.12
N SER A 100 9.49 9.95 30.20
CA SER A 100 10.80 9.27 30.16
C SER A 100 10.71 7.74 30.01
N LYS A 101 9.51 7.16 30.16
CA LYS A 101 9.25 5.72 29.94
C LYS A 101 8.03 5.55 29.03
N ASN A 102 7.13 4.62 29.36
CA ASN A 102 6.01 4.27 28.50
C ASN A 102 4.84 5.25 28.64
N LEU A 103 4.11 5.46 27.55
CA LEU A 103 2.86 6.20 27.49
C LEU A 103 1.72 5.25 27.09
N ASP A 104 0.68 5.14 27.90
CA ASP A 104 -0.56 4.43 27.56
C ASP A 104 -1.74 5.40 27.69
N ILE A 105 -2.47 5.62 26.59
CA ILE A 105 -3.64 6.49 26.55
C ILE A 105 -4.86 5.68 26.09
N TYR A 106 -5.90 5.70 26.91
CA TYR A 106 -7.25 5.35 26.52
C TYR A 106 -8.11 6.61 26.48
N ALA A 107 -8.56 7.00 25.30
CA ALA A 107 -9.44 8.14 25.09
C ALA A 107 -10.76 7.68 24.46
N GLU A 108 -11.87 8.05 25.08
CA GLU A 108 -13.22 7.68 24.62
C GLU A 108 -14.14 8.89 24.67
N SER A 109 -14.72 9.26 23.54
CA SER A 109 -15.80 10.26 23.43
C SER A 109 -17.11 9.54 23.23
N ASN A 110 -18.19 9.97 23.89
CA ASN A 110 -19.54 9.49 23.65
C ASN A 110 -20.35 10.42 22.75
N GLY A 111 -19.77 11.57 22.36
CA GLY A 111 -20.48 12.61 21.63
C GLY A 111 -19.96 12.95 20.25
N SER A 112 -18.76 13.52 20.16
CA SER A 112 -18.25 14.10 18.91
C SER A 112 -16.85 13.60 18.57
N THR A 113 -15.81 14.33 18.98
CA THR A 113 -14.44 14.12 18.51
C THR A 113 -13.56 13.59 19.63
N VAL A 114 -12.79 12.54 19.34
CA VAL A 114 -11.74 12.05 20.24
C VAL A 114 -10.37 12.21 19.60
N MET A 115 -9.39 12.61 20.41
CA MET A 115 -7.97 12.62 20.07
C MET A 115 -7.19 12.01 21.23
N GLY A 116 -6.43 10.95 21.00
CA GLY A 116 -5.50 10.45 22.03
C GLY A 116 -4.48 11.53 22.38
N ILE A 117 -3.81 12.05 21.35
CA ILE A 117 -2.91 13.20 21.45
C ILE A 117 -3.31 14.23 20.39
N ARG A 118 -3.50 15.48 20.80
CA ARG A 118 -3.58 16.64 19.92
C ARG A 118 -2.35 17.51 20.14
N ASN A 119 -1.45 17.57 19.16
CA ASN A 119 -0.15 18.23 19.32
C ASN A 119 0.05 19.38 18.32
N ASN A 120 0.14 20.60 18.84
CA ASN A 120 0.64 21.76 18.10
C ASN A 120 2.04 22.18 18.56
N GLY A 121 2.50 21.68 19.71
CA GLY A 121 3.80 21.97 20.32
C GLY A 121 4.75 20.79 20.22
N VAL A 122 5.39 20.44 21.34
CA VAL A 122 6.37 19.34 21.41
C VAL A 122 5.89 18.26 22.36
N ILE A 123 5.97 17.00 21.91
CA ILE A 123 5.81 15.83 22.76
C ILE A 123 6.94 14.83 22.48
N THR A 124 7.53 14.32 23.56
CA THR A 124 8.56 13.28 23.51
C THR A 124 8.21 12.15 24.46
N VAL A 125 8.26 10.91 23.97
CA VAL A 125 8.13 9.70 24.77
C VAL A 125 9.35 8.83 24.51
N ASP A 126 10.08 8.49 25.57
CA ASP A 126 11.32 7.72 25.47
C ASP A 126 11.08 6.21 25.38
N GLY A 127 10.00 5.72 26.01
CA GLY A 127 9.59 4.32 25.96
C GLY A 127 8.55 4.01 24.86
N ASN A 128 7.80 2.94 25.08
CA ASN A 128 6.74 2.51 24.17
C ASN A 128 5.49 3.38 24.33
N THR A 129 4.76 3.57 23.23
CA THR A 129 3.52 4.35 23.19
C THR A 129 2.36 3.49 22.74
N LYS A 130 1.30 3.43 23.55
CA LYS A 130 0.02 2.82 23.21
C LYS A 130 -1.08 3.87 23.27
N ILE A 131 -1.90 3.96 22.22
CA ILE A 131 -3.02 4.89 22.16
C ILE A 131 -4.24 4.18 21.60
N GLN A 132 -5.34 4.27 22.32
CA GLN A 132 -6.67 3.88 21.86
C GLN A 132 -7.58 5.10 21.89
N ALA A 133 -8.13 5.48 20.73
CA ALA A 133 -9.02 6.62 20.57
C ALA A 133 -10.34 6.15 19.95
N ILE A 134 -11.42 6.19 20.74
CA ILE A 134 -12.74 5.70 20.35
C ILE A 134 -13.74 6.85 20.43
N GLY A 135 -14.48 7.08 19.36
CA GLY A 135 -15.46 8.16 19.35
C GLY A 135 -16.56 7.88 18.34
N PRO A 136 -17.78 8.39 18.54
CA PRO A 136 -18.86 8.16 17.61
C PRO A 136 -18.59 8.89 16.29
N ARG A 137 -18.04 10.11 16.23
CA ARG A 137 -17.91 10.82 14.95
C ARG A 137 -16.49 10.73 14.39
N THR A 138 -15.62 11.61 14.88
CA THR A 138 -14.25 11.76 14.41
C THR A 138 -13.28 11.21 15.46
N SER A 139 -12.31 10.41 15.04
CA SER A 139 -11.34 9.80 15.95
C SER A 139 -9.92 9.95 15.42
N PHE A 140 -9.01 10.45 16.26
CA PHE A 140 -7.58 10.53 15.96
C PHE A 140 -6.77 9.81 17.04
N GLY A 141 -5.87 8.91 16.66
CA GLY A 141 -4.85 8.42 17.59
C GLY A 141 -3.90 9.56 17.97
N ILE A 142 -3.19 10.08 16.97
CA ILE A 142 -2.34 11.27 17.11
C ILE A 142 -2.72 12.31 16.07
N ALA A 143 -3.01 13.52 16.52
CA ALA A 143 -3.30 14.69 15.71
C ALA A 143 -2.23 15.77 15.87
N ALA A 144 -1.14 15.67 15.10
CA ALA A 144 -0.13 16.71 15.00
C ALA A 144 -0.55 17.73 13.94
N GLN A 145 -1.21 18.82 14.33
CA GLN A 145 -1.97 19.66 13.40
C GLN A 145 -1.25 20.95 12.97
N HIS A 146 -0.19 21.34 13.67
CA HIS A 146 0.52 22.58 13.38
C HIS A 146 1.83 22.35 12.61
N ARG A 147 2.15 23.31 11.73
CA ARG A 147 3.38 23.32 10.91
C ARG A 147 4.70 23.35 11.69
N PHE A 148 4.70 23.50 13.00
CA PHE A 148 5.90 23.47 13.85
C PHE A 148 5.78 22.42 14.96
N SER A 149 4.75 21.58 14.89
CA SER A 149 4.59 20.50 15.85
C SER A 149 5.75 19.50 15.72
N SER A 150 6.18 18.97 16.86
CA SER A 150 7.18 17.92 16.95
C SER A 150 6.65 16.80 17.82
N THR A 151 6.46 15.62 17.22
CA THR A 151 6.03 14.41 17.92
C THR A 151 7.13 13.36 17.82
N VAL A 152 7.73 12.98 18.95
CA VAL A 152 8.82 12.01 18.99
C VAL A 152 8.43 10.84 19.89
N MET A 153 8.29 9.66 19.31
CA MET A 153 8.06 8.40 20.03
C MET A 153 9.29 7.52 19.81
N LYS A 154 10.15 7.33 20.82
CA LYS A 154 11.42 6.61 20.63
C LYS A 154 11.27 5.09 20.68
N GLY A 155 10.30 4.57 21.44
CA GLY A 155 10.01 3.14 21.51
C GLY A 155 9.04 2.66 20.43
N ASP A 156 8.48 1.46 20.66
CA ASP A 156 7.46 0.86 19.80
C ASP A 156 6.11 1.60 19.96
N VAL A 157 5.39 1.80 18.86
CA VAL A 157 4.12 2.54 18.81
C VAL A 157 2.98 1.61 18.41
N SER A 158 1.90 1.61 19.20
CA SER A 158 0.63 0.96 18.87
C SER A 158 -0.50 1.97 18.97
N ILE A 159 -1.19 2.23 17.86
CA ILE A 159 -2.27 3.21 17.77
C ILE A 159 -3.50 2.53 17.17
N THR A 160 -4.63 2.67 17.85
CA THR A 160 -5.94 2.27 17.35
C THR A 160 -6.89 3.45 17.41
N ALA A 161 -7.43 3.84 16.27
CA ALA A 161 -8.50 4.83 16.16
C ALA A 161 -9.75 4.15 15.59
N SER A 162 -10.90 4.36 16.23
CA SER A 162 -12.18 3.82 15.76
C SER A 162 -13.33 4.81 15.93
N GLY A 163 -14.24 4.85 14.96
CA GLY A 163 -15.43 5.69 15.03
C GLY A 163 -16.34 5.62 13.80
N GLY A 164 -17.26 6.57 13.66
CA GLY A 164 -18.10 6.72 12.47
C GLY A 164 -19.55 6.26 12.65
N PHE A 165 -20.26 6.74 13.66
CA PHE A 165 -21.70 6.91 13.70
C PHE A 165 -21.97 8.42 13.83
N ASN A 166 -22.65 9.02 12.83
CA ASN A 166 -23.01 10.46 12.74
C ASN A 166 -21.98 11.39 12.05
N THR A 167 -21.82 11.22 10.73
CA THR A 167 -21.50 12.22 9.66
C THR A 167 -20.57 13.44 9.90
N PHE A 168 -19.55 13.39 10.77
CA PHE A 168 -18.56 14.48 10.85
C PHE A 168 -17.12 13.96 10.94
N GLY A 169 -16.26 14.42 10.02
CA GLY A 169 -14.82 14.12 9.97
C GLY A 169 -14.47 12.66 9.65
N ASP A 170 -13.17 12.35 9.59
CA ASP A 170 -12.62 11.02 9.26
C ASP A 170 -12.18 10.26 10.53
N VAL A 171 -11.87 8.97 10.41
CA VAL A 171 -11.12 8.22 11.44
C VAL A 171 -9.66 8.09 11.01
N LEU A 172 -8.75 8.62 11.82
CA LEU A 172 -7.32 8.66 11.52
C LEU A 172 -6.49 7.97 12.61
N GLY A 173 -5.59 7.08 12.22
CA GLY A 173 -4.55 6.59 13.13
C GLY A 173 -3.61 7.73 13.51
N ILE A 174 -2.95 8.30 12.49
CA ILE A 174 -2.05 9.46 12.63
C ILE A 174 -2.43 10.53 11.61
N ILE A 175 -2.47 11.78 12.04
CA ILE A 175 -2.29 12.95 11.17
C ILE A 175 -1.04 13.71 11.57
N ASN A 176 -0.16 13.92 10.59
CA ASN A 176 1.03 14.78 10.69
C ASN A 176 0.89 15.91 9.67
N ASN A 177 0.28 17.02 10.11
CA ASN A 177 0.06 18.19 9.29
C ASN A 177 1.30 19.08 9.29
N GLY A 178 1.80 19.35 8.09
CA GLY A 178 2.88 20.27 7.84
C GLY A 178 2.50 21.36 6.87
N TYR A 179 1.29 21.95 6.91
CA TYR A 179 0.96 23.09 6.04
C TYR A 179 2.07 24.17 6.10
N LEU A 180 2.82 24.38 5.00
CA LEU A 180 4.06 25.19 4.91
C LEU A 180 5.36 24.57 5.48
N GLY A 181 5.41 23.26 5.68
CA GLY A 181 6.60 22.42 5.51
C GLY A 181 7.37 21.92 6.74
N ASN A 182 6.99 22.29 7.97
CA ASN A 182 7.89 22.10 9.13
C ASN A 182 7.37 21.16 10.25
N GLY A 183 6.17 20.59 10.13
CA GLY A 183 5.64 19.63 11.11
C GLY A 183 6.44 18.33 11.04
N LYS A 184 6.88 17.79 12.19
CA LYS A 184 7.76 16.63 12.25
C LYS A 184 7.19 15.56 13.17
N MET A 185 7.29 14.31 12.71
CA MET A 185 6.99 13.14 13.51
C MET A 185 8.07 12.08 13.33
N HIS A 186 8.63 11.60 14.44
CA HIS A 186 9.61 10.52 14.47
C HIS A 186 9.10 9.35 15.30
N ILE A 187 9.19 8.15 14.74
CA ILE A 187 8.87 6.90 15.43
C ILE A 187 10.12 6.02 15.42
N GLY A 188 10.64 5.70 16.60
CA GLY A 188 11.92 5.03 16.80
C GLY A 188 11.85 3.50 16.72
N GLY A 189 10.79 2.90 17.25
CA GLY A 189 10.56 1.45 17.23
C GLY A 189 9.71 0.95 16.07
N SER A 190 9.10 -0.23 16.24
CA SER A 190 8.04 -0.70 15.34
C SER A 190 6.81 0.19 15.44
N ALA A 191 6.03 0.31 14.37
CA ALA A 191 4.75 1.00 14.40
C ALA A 191 3.62 0.05 14.01
N GLN A 192 2.53 0.05 14.78
CA GLN A 192 1.26 -0.59 14.44
C GLN A 192 0.18 0.48 14.50
N ILE A 193 -0.42 0.81 13.36
CA ILE A 193 -1.38 1.91 13.24
C ILE A 193 -2.65 1.36 12.60
N SER A 194 -3.77 1.41 13.33
CA SER A 194 -5.07 0.95 12.86
C SER A 194 -6.10 2.07 12.89
N ALA A 195 -6.84 2.21 11.80
CA ALA A 195 -8.00 3.09 11.67
C ALA A 195 -9.21 2.28 11.20
N THR A 196 -10.31 2.31 11.94
CA THR A 196 -11.56 1.62 11.57
C THR A 196 -12.74 2.58 11.63
N ALA A 197 -13.39 2.79 10.49
CA ALA A 197 -14.49 3.73 10.32
C ALA A 197 -15.78 3.01 9.91
N SER A 198 -16.89 3.31 10.57
CA SER A 198 -18.20 2.71 10.25
C SER A 198 -19.13 3.57 9.39
N ASP A 199 -18.94 4.89 9.32
CA ASP A 199 -19.76 5.86 8.53
C ASP A 199 -18.91 7.09 8.14
N THR A 200 -17.63 6.88 7.82
CA THR A 200 -16.72 7.90 7.28
C THR A 200 -15.49 7.25 6.64
N HIS A 201 -14.56 8.03 6.12
CA HIS A 201 -13.28 7.54 5.62
C HIS A 201 -12.39 6.98 6.75
N ALA A 202 -11.68 5.90 6.45
CA ALA A 202 -10.65 5.35 7.31
C ALA A 202 -9.26 5.71 6.76
N VAL A 203 -8.41 6.33 7.58
CA VAL A 203 -7.06 6.74 7.18
C VAL A 203 -6.03 6.25 8.20
N GLY A 204 -5.15 5.34 7.82
CA GLY A 204 -4.06 4.91 8.70
C GLY A 204 -3.13 6.09 9.01
N ILE A 205 -2.55 6.69 7.97
CA ILE A 205 -1.68 7.86 8.08
C ILE A 205 -2.11 8.93 7.07
N LEU A 206 -2.40 10.13 7.57
CA LEU A 206 -2.50 11.36 6.79
C LEU A 206 -1.25 12.21 7.03
N ASN A 207 -0.43 12.41 6.02
CA ASN A 207 0.82 13.15 6.16
C ASN A 207 0.90 14.30 5.17
N SER A 208 1.14 15.51 5.64
CA SER A 208 1.55 16.66 4.83
C SER A 208 2.85 17.31 5.35
N GLY A 209 3.39 16.79 6.46
CA GLY A 209 4.68 17.18 7.03
C GLY A 209 5.77 16.14 6.78
N LYS A 210 6.75 16.07 7.69
CA LYS A 210 7.86 15.12 7.66
C LYS A 210 7.63 14.01 8.67
N LEU A 211 7.39 12.79 8.20
CA LEU A 211 7.26 11.59 9.03
C LEU A 211 8.43 10.65 8.76
N THR A 212 9.09 10.18 9.80
CA THR A 212 10.21 9.25 9.69
C THR A 212 10.07 8.11 10.69
N PHE A 213 10.08 6.90 10.17
CA PHE A 213 10.27 5.68 10.95
C PHE A 213 11.76 5.38 10.99
N LEU A 214 12.38 5.58 12.15
CA LEU A 214 13.82 5.58 12.32
C LEU A 214 14.41 4.16 12.38
N SER A 215 13.61 3.18 12.81
CA SER A 215 14.07 1.80 12.86
C SER A 215 14.45 1.28 11.48
N THR A 216 15.58 0.58 11.41
CA THR A 216 16.05 -0.14 10.22
C THR A 216 15.74 -1.63 10.28
N THR A 217 15.23 -2.13 11.42
CA THR A 217 14.98 -3.56 11.66
C THR A 217 13.54 -3.87 12.07
N LYS A 218 12.83 -2.90 12.67
CA LYS A 218 11.45 -3.05 13.12
C LYS A 218 10.49 -2.37 12.15
N GLY A 219 9.67 -3.16 11.45
CA GLY A 219 8.78 -2.68 10.40
C GLY A 219 7.58 -1.83 10.88
N VAL A 220 6.85 -1.32 9.90
CA VAL A 220 5.64 -0.51 10.08
C VAL A 220 4.44 -1.29 9.56
N LYS A 221 3.44 -1.52 10.41
CA LYS A 221 2.17 -2.13 10.03
C LYS A 221 1.04 -1.08 10.07
N ILE A 222 0.32 -0.94 8.97
CA ILE A 222 -0.78 0.01 8.85
C ILE A 222 -2.04 -0.72 8.37
N THR A 223 -3.17 -0.45 9.02
CA THR A 223 -4.47 -1.00 8.66
C THR A 223 -5.51 0.11 8.61
N ALA A 224 -6.21 0.23 7.49
CA ALA A 224 -7.31 1.17 7.32
C ALA A 224 -8.55 0.42 6.83
N ASN A 225 -9.65 0.50 7.58
CA ASN A 225 -10.87 -0.24 7.26
C ASN A 225 -12.10 0.65 7.32
N SER A 226 -12.76 0.84 6.17
CA SER A 226 -14.06 1.52 6.06
C SER A 226 -15.16 0.47 5.85
N THR A 227 -16.08 0.35 6.81
CA THR A 227 -17.04 -0.76 6.85
C THR A 227 -18.45 -0.39 6.40
N HIS A 228 -18.69 0.86 5.98
CA HIS A 228 -20.03 1.32 5.65
C HIS A 228 -20.53 0.73 4.33
N LYS A 229 -21.75 0.19 4.33
CA LYS A 229 -22.28 -0.58 3.18
C LYS A 229 -22.93 0.26 2.09
N THR A 230 -23.61 1.36 2.42
CA THR A 230 -24.50 2.06 1.47
C THR A 230 -23.96 3.38 0.93
N LYS A 231 -23.28 4.18 1.77
CA LYS A 231 -22.54 5.38 1.38
C LYS A 231 -21.13 5.04 0.92
N VAL A 232 -20.60 5.88 0.03
CA VAL A 232 -19.26 5.79 -0.54
C VAL A 232 -18.25 6.41 0.43
N TYR A 233 -17.38 5.58 1.02
CA TYR A 233 -16.25 6.03 1.82
C TYR A 233 -14.99 5.27 1.49
N ASP A 234 -13.97 6.00 1.08
CA ASP A 234 -12.64 5.46 0.81
C ASP A 234 -11.91 5.01 2.08
N ALA A 235 -10.95 4.10 1.89
CA ALA A 235 -9.98 3.70 2.89
C ALA A 235 -8.56 3.97 2.38
N PHE A 236 -7.72 4.57 3.22
CA PHE A 236 -6.35 4.93 2.89
C PHE A 236 -5.39 4.33 3.93
N GLY A 237 -4.50 3.42 3.52
CA GLY A 237 -3.39 3.02 4.39
C GLY A 237 -2.51 4.24 4.67
N ILE A 238 -1.97 4.82 3.61
CA ILE A 238 -1.24 6.09 3.63
C ILE A 238 -1.86 7.07 2.64
N ARG A 239 -2.14 8.29 3.11
CA ARG A 239 -2.44 9.45 2.28
C ARG A 239 -1.39 10.52 2.52
N CYS A 240 -0.43 10.64 1.61
CA CYS A 240 0.65 11.64 1.69
C CYS A 240 0.33 12.81 0.76
N LEU A 241 0.18 14.01 1.30
CA LEU A 241 -0.21 15.21 0.55
C LEU A 241 1.01 16.01 0.08
N GLY A 242 0.92 16.54 -1.14
CA GLY A 242 2.03 17.01 -1.98
C GLY A 242 2.40 18.47 -1.90
N GLY A 243 2.03 19.18 -0.83
CA GLY A 243 2.51 20.55 -0.66
C GLY A 243 4.04 20.65 -0.51
N ILE A 244 4.53 21.76 0.05
CA ILE A 244 5.97 22.08 0.14
C ILE A 244 6.85 20.99 0.81
N SER A 245 6.32 20.03 1.60
CA SER A 245 7.18 19.07 2.33
C SER A 245 6.61 17.71 2.73
N GLY A 246 5.49 17.26 2.15
CA GLY A 246 4.91 15.96 2.51
C GLY A 246 5.89 14.82 2.23
N THR A 247 6.53 14.29 3.26
CA THR A 247 7.60 13.28 3.16
C THR A 247 7.39 12.17 4.17
N ILE A 248 7.49 10.92 3.72
CA ILE A 248 7.53 9.73 4.58
C ILE A 248 8.78 8.91 4.27
N VAL A 249 9.52 8.52 5.30
CA VAL A 249 10.68 7.63 5.18
C VAL A 249 10.52 6.44 6.13
N SER A 250 10.71 5.21 5.63
CA SER A 250 10.71 3.98 6.44
C SER A 250 11.80 3.00 5.97
N ASN A 251 12.79 2.70 6.81
CA ASN A 251 13.92 1.85 6.42
C ASN A 251 13.69 0.35 6.66
N ALA A 252 12.96 -0.02 7.72
CA ALA A 252 12.73 -1.42 8.09
C ALA A 252 11.68 -2.15 7.24
N GLY A 253 10.90 -1.42 6.44
CA GLY A 253 9.83 -1.95 5.59
C GLY A 253 8.42 -1.61 6.08
N MET A 254 7.43 -1.85 5.22
CA MET A 254 6.03 -1.50 5.46
C MET A 254 5.10 -2.66 5.07
N ASP A 255 4.12 -2.94 5.92
CA ASP A 255 2.99 -3.85 5.67
C ASP A 255 1.68 -3.05 5.79
N ILE A 256 1.02 -2.83 4.66
CA ILE A 256 -0.12 -1.92 4.55
C ILE A 256 -1.33 -2.67 4.05
N SER A 257 -2.42 -2.58 4.81
CA SER A 257 -3.74 -3.10 4.41
C SER A 257 -4.75 -1.97 4.36
N ALA A 258 -5.48 -1.85 3.24
CA ALA A 258 -6.65 -0.97 3.16
C ALA A 258 -7.86 -1.69 2.59
N THR A 259 -9.00 -1.55 3.26
CA THR A 259 -10.24 -2.23 2.92
C THR A 259 -11.39 -1.25 2.98
N THR A 260 -12.24 -1.25 1.95
CA THR A 260 -13.51 -0.55 1.97
C THR A 260 -14.63 -1.43 1.42
N VAL A 261 -15.82 -1.29 2.00
CA VAL A 261 -17.01 -1.97 1.49
C VAL A 261 -17.58 -1.26 0.26
N ASN A 262 -17.65 0.07 0.29
CA ASN A 262 -18.18 0.90 -0.79
C ASN A 262 -17.32 2.17 -0.92
N GLY A 263 -16.64 2.33 -2.05
CA GLY A 263 -15.67 3.40 -2.30
C GLY A 263 -14.39 2.89 -2.94
N THR A 264 -13.28 3.56 -2.69
CA THR A 264 -11.95 3.20 -3.23
C THR A 264 -11.01 2.82 -2.08
N ALA A 265 -10.31 1.71 -2.22
CA ALA A 265 -9.23 1.35 -1.30
C ALA A 265 -7.88 1.79 -1.90
N TYR A 266 -7.16 2.62 -1.15
CA TYR A 266 -5.79 3.02 -1.44
C TYR A 266 -4.86 2.43 -0.39
N GLY A 267 -3.93 1.58 -0.81
CA GLY A 267 -2.82 1.19 0.05
C GLY A 267 -1.98 2.43 0.34
N ILE A 268 -1.48 3.06 -0.72
CA ILE A 268 -0.79 4.35 -0.68
C ILE A 268 -1.35 5.28 -1.76
N LEU A 269 -1.88 6.43 -1.35
CA LEU A 269 -2.15 7.57 -2.21
C LEU A 269 -1.13 8.67 -1.92
N ASN A 270 -0.25 8.93 -2.88
CA ASN A 270 0.86 9.85 -2.72
C ASN A 270 0.77 11.04 -3.68
N PHE A 271 0.80 12.23 -3.10
CA PHE A 271 1.00 13.50 -3.76
C PHE A 271 2.38 14.12 -3.41
N GLY A 272 3.09 13.59 -2.42
CA GLY A 272 4.38 14.09 -1.94
C GLY A 272 5.54 13.14 -2.24
N SER A 273 6.40 12.89 -1.26
CA SER A 273 7.54 11.98 -1.36
C SER A 273 7.43 10.82 -0.35
N ILE A 274 7.59 9.59 -0.83
CA ILE A 274 7.67 8.40 0.02
C ILE A 274 8.89 7.59 -0.39
N VAL A 275 9.75 7.26 0.58
CA VAL A 275 10.93 6.42 0.37
C VAL A 275 10.93 5.28 1.38
N SER A 276 10.98 4.05 0.88
CA SER A 276 11.15 2.86 1.73
C SER A 276 12.07 1.84 1.06
N PRO A 277 13.35 1.78 1.45
CA PRO A 277 14.28 0.78 0.93
C PRO A 277 14.05 -0.63 1.50
N GLY A 278 13.28 -0.78 2.58
CA GLY A 278 12.95 -2.08 3.18
C GLY A 278 11.90 -2.88 2.38
N PRO A 279 11.52 -4.09 2.87
CA PRO A 279 10.45 -4.89 2.26
C PRO A 279 9.13 -4.13 2.25
N LEU A 280 8.29 -4.42 1.26
CA LEU A 280 7.00 -3.77 1.08
C LEU A 280 5.90 -4.80 0.84
N LYS A 281 4.87 -4.79 1.68
CA LYS A 281 3.63 -5.50 1.42
C LYS A 281 2.49 -4.50 1.38
N VAL A 282 1.72 -4.51 0.30
CA VAL A 282 0.51 -3.69 0.18
C VAL A 282 -0.63 -4.56 -0.29
N THR A 283 -1.67 -4.65 0.52
CA THR A 283 -2.87 -5.42 0.22
C THR A 283 -4.09 -4.51 0.24
N VAL A 284 -4.80 -4.45 -0.90
CA VAL A 284 -6.09 -3.76 -1.00
C VAL A 284 -7.19 -4.74 -1.38
N LEU A 285 -8.22 -4.83 -0.54
CA LEU A 285 -9.32 -5.78 -0.70
C LEU A 285 -10.64 -5.00 -0.86
N PRO A 286 -11.33 -5.10 -2.01
CA PRO A 286 -12.69 -4.61 -2.15
C PRO A 286 -13.69 -5.72 -1.79
N SER A 287 -14.80 -5.39 -1.14
CA SER A 287 -15.88 -6.39 -0.93
C SER A 287 -17.01 -6.32 -1.98
N GLN A 288 -17.10 -5.27 -2.82
CA GLN A 288 -18.22 -5.06 -3.77
C GLN A 288 -17.82 -4.32 -5.07
N GLY A 289 -16.78 -4.77 -5.79
CA GLY A 289 -16.39 -4.15 -7.08
C GLY A 289 -15.76 -2.76 -6.96
N ALA A 290 -15.41 -2.33 -5.75
CA ALA A 290 -14.62 -1.14 -5.47
C ALA A 290 -13.30 -1.14 -6.26
N ILE A 291 -12.92 0.02 -6.77
CA ILE A 291 -11.61 0.19 -7.41
C ILE A 291 -10.55 0.12 -6.31
N THR A 292 -9.52 -0.67 -6.55
CA THR A 292 -8.41 -0.82 -5.61
C THR A 292 -7.10 -0.38 -6.25
N TYR A 293 -6.41 0.51 -5.55
CA TYR A 293 -5.07 0.97 -5.89
C TYR A 293 -4.14 0.61 -4.74
N ALA A 294 -3.23 -0.35 -4.97
CA ALA A 294 -2.19 -0.62 -3.99
C ALA A 294 -1.25 0.60 -3.89
N LEU A 295 -0.82 1.12 -5.04
CA LEU A 295 0.06 2.29 -5.14
C LEU A 295 -0.54 3.30 -6.12
N CYS A 296 -0.71 4.55 -5.69
CA CYS A 296 -1.17 5.64 -6.52
C CYS A 296 -0.25 6.86 -6.34
N ALA A 297 0.55 7.19 -7.35
CA ALA A 297 1.37 8.42 -7.36
C ALA A 297 0.69 9.46 -8.24
N ARG A 298 0.32 10.61 -7.70
CA ARG A 298 -0.26 11.72 -8.45
C ARG A 298 0.54 12.97 -8.19
N GLU A 299 0.76 13.77 -9.21
CA GLU A 299 1.32 15.09 -9.06
C GLU A 299 0.50 15.94 -8.08
N SER A 300 1.16 16.93 -7.48
CA SER A 300 0.48 18.03 -6.80
C SER A 300 0.30 19.20 -7.76
N ASP A 301 -0.45 20.22 -7.34
CA ASP A 301 -0.61 21.45 -8.11
C ASP A 301 0.71 22.24 -8.31
N ALA A 302 1.77 21.89 -7.56
CA ALA A 302 3.01 22.66 -7.50
C ALA A 302 4.31 21.86 -7.69
N ALA A 303 4.24 20.52 -7.75
CA ALA A 303 5.42 19.67 -7.82
C ALA A 303 5.09 18.24 -8.29
N ASP A 304 6.12 17.57 -8.81
CA ASP A 304 6.12 16.13 -8.97
C ASP A 304 5.92 15.42 -7.63
N SER A 305 5.23 14.28 -7.65
CA SER A 305 5.25 13.35 -6.53
C SER A 305 6.14 12.16 -6.84
N LYS A 306 6.75 11.59 -5.80
CA LYS A 306 7.70 10.49 -5.98
C LYS A 306 7.54 9.43 -4.90
N MET A 307 7.31 8.19 -5.32
CA MET A 307 7.43 7.01 -4.49
C MET A 307 8.63 6.18 -4.94
N THR A 308 9.52 5.82 -4.01
CA THR A 308 10.68 4.97 -4.29
C THR A 308 10.71 3.82 -3.30
N PHE A 309 10.60 2.59 -3.82
CA PHE A 309 10.57 1.36 -3.04
C PHE A 309 11.64 0.38 -3.50
N ASN A 310 12.33 -0.24 -2.54
CA ASN A 310 13.36 -1.25 -2.80
C ASN A 310 14.43 -0.78 -3.81
N ALA A 311 14.86 0.48 -3.74
CA ALA A 311 15.77 1.07 -4.75
C ALA A 311 17.11 0.31 -4.89
N ALA A 312 17.64 -0.19 -3.77
CA ALA A 312 18.87 -0.97 -3.73
C ALA A 312 18.67 -2.44 -4.17
N GLY A 313 17.43 -2.92 -4.20
CA GLY A 313 17.11 -4.31 -4.48
C GLY A 313 17.29 -5.26 -3.29
N GLY A 314 16.95 -6.53 -3.51
CA GLY A 314 17.15 -7.64 -2.59
C GLY A 314 16.13 -7.71 -1.44
N LYS A 315 14.98 -7.05 -1.57
CA LYS A 315 13.89 -7.08 -0.58
C LYS A 315 12.61 -7.61 -1.20
N ASP A 316 11.85 -8.34 -0.38
CA ASP A 316 10.55 -8.85 -0.80
C ASP A 316 9.55 -7.70 -0.99
N VAL A 317 8.94 -7.65 -2.17
CA VAL A 317 7.90 -6.67 -2.51
C VAL A 317 6.65 -7.37 -3.04
N MET A 318 5.55 -7.29 -2.28
CA MET A 318 4.28 -7.96 -2.56
C MET A 318 3.17 -6.91 -2.71
N ILE A 319 2.66 -6.74 -3.92
CA ILE A 319 1.66 -5.73 -4.25
C ILE A 319 0.39 -6.41 -4.74
N ASP A 320 -0.67 -6.34 -3.94
CA ASP A 320 -2.01 -6.83 -4.28
C ASP A 320 -2.94 -5.66 -4.56
N GLY A 321 -3.16 -5.34 -5.83
CA GLY A 321 -3.97 -4.22 -6.31
C GLY A 321 -3.32 -3.45 -7.47
N ARG A 322 -4.07 -2.48 -8.05
CA ARG A 322 -3.57 -1.70 -9.19
C ARG A 322 -2.45 -0.74 -8.77
N ILE A 323 -1.54 -0.49 -9.70
CA ILE A 323 -0.62 0.64 -9.66
C ILE A 323 -1.18 1.74 -10.56
N ALA A 324 -1.27 2.96 -10.06
CA ALA A 324 -1.68 4.11 -10.85
C ALA A 324 -0.68 5.26 -10.75
N THR A 325 -0.40 5.92 -11.87
CA THR A 325 0.36 7.18 -11.88
C THR A 325 -0.39 8.26 -12.63
N GLY A 326 -0.43 9.48 -12.09
CA GLY A 326 -1.05 10.66 -12.72
C GLY A 326 -0.02 11.59 -13.36
N SER A 327 -0.49 12.50 -14.21
CA SER A 327 0.29 13.66 -14.64
C SER A 327 -0.63 14.84 -14.93
N SER A 328 -0.12 16.05 -14.72
CA SER A 328 -0.66 17.28 -15.27
C SER A 328 0.17 17.73 -16.48
N ALA A 329 -0.10 18.95 -16.99
CA ALA A 329 0.70 19.54 -18.05
C ALA A 329 2.16 19.80 -17.63
N THR A 330 2.41 20.04 -16.34
CA THR A 330 3.71 20.47 -15.81
C THR A 330 4.37 19.40 -14.94
N TYR A 331 3.58 18.69 -14.14
CA TYR A 331 4.08 17.81 -13.08
C TYR A 331 3.61 16.37 -13.27
N LYS A 332 4.31 15.43 -12.64
CA LYS A 332 4.08 13.99 -12.77
C LYS A 332 4.04 13.30 -11.42
N GLY A 333 3.20 12.27 -11.32
CA GLY A 333 3.37 11.20 -10.36
C GLY A 333 4.44 10.21 -10.83
N ILE A 334 5.46 10.01 -10.00
CA ILE A 334 6.60 9.14 -10.28
C ILE A 334 6.58 7.96 -9.30
N LEU A 335 6.71 6.75 -9.83
CA LEU A 335 6.91 5.53 -9.04
C LEU A 335 8.19 4.85 -9.51
N GLU A 336 9.07 4.51 -8.57
CA GLU A 336 10.25 3.67 -8.78
C GLU A 336 10.12 2.45 -7.88
N LEU A 337 9.95 1.26 -8.48
CA LEU A 337 9.65 0.03 -7.77
C LEU A 337 10.45 -1.14 -8.35
N LYS A 338 11.24 -1.80 -7.49
CA LYS A 338 11.94 -3.05 -7.84
C LYS A 338 11.30 -4.23 -7.13
N LEU A 339 11.00 -5.27 -7.89
CA LEU A 339 10.55 -6.58 -7.45
C LEU A 339 11.63 -7.57 -7.89
N ASP A 340 12.53 -7.96 -6.99
CA ASP A 340 13.77 -8.65 -7.37
C ASP A 340 14.12 -9.83 -6.46
N THR A 341 13.09 -10.46 -5.92
CA THR A 341 13.18 -11.73 -5.16
C THR A 341 12.08 -12.69 -5.62
N ALA A 342 12.27 -13.99 -5.40
CA ALA A 342 11.28 -15.02 -5.74
C ALA A 342 9.94 -14.92 -4.98
N LYS A 343 9.90 -14.14 -3.89
CA LYS A 343 8.67 -13.85 -3.14
C LYS A 343 7.98 -12.59 -3.64
N SER A 344 8.63 -11.81 -4.50
CA SER A 344 8.12 -10.53 -4.95
C SER A 344 7.11 -10.70 -6.08
N TYR A 345 5.99 -10.00 -6.01
CA TYR A 345 4.98 -10.05 -7.05
C TYR A 345 4.16 -8.76 -7.15
N LEU A 346 3.61 -8.54 -8.34
CA LEU A 346 2.51 -7.60 -8.59
C LEU A 346 1.27 -8.38 -9.03
N ASN A 347 0.27 -8.47 -8.17
CA ASN A 347 -1.07 -8.95 -8.49
C ASN A 347 -1.94 -7.74 -8.88
N GLY A 348 -1.82 -7.27 -10.13
CA GLY A 348 -2.51 -6.05 -10.55
C GLY A 348 -2.16 -5.53 -11.93
N LEU A 349 -2.87 -4.47 -12.32
CA LEU A 349 -2.65 -3.71 -13.56
C LEU A 349 -1.89 -2.42 -13.27
N ILE A 350 -1.23 -1.88 -14.31
CA ILE A 350 -0.55 -0.57 -14.27
C ILE A 350 -1.35 0.42 -15.11
N THR A 351 -1.77 1.53 -14.53
CA THR A 351 -2.71 2.44 -15.20
C THR A 351 -2.44 3.91 -14.90
N GLY A 352 -3.19 4.77 -15.59
CA GLY A 352 -3.31 6.18 -15.31
C GLY A 352 -4.27 6.52 -14.18
N THR A 353 -4.47 7.82 -14.01
CA THR A 353 -5.55 8.37 -13.20
C THR A 353 -6.43 9.26 -14.05
N THR A 354 -7.74 9.24 -13.81
CA THR A 354 -8.67 10.19 -14.43
C THR A 354 -8.85 11.39 -13.51
N LEU A 355 -8.41 12.57 -13.97
CA LEU A 355 -8.61 13.84 -13.28
C LEU A 355 -9.49 14.74 -14.14
N SER A 356 -10.59 15.23 -13.58
CA SER A 356 -11.55 16.11 -14.29
C SER A 356 -11.99 15.56 -15.64
N GLY A 357 -12.25 14.24 -15.70
CA GLY A 357 -12.68 13.54 -16.92
C GLY A 357 -11.57 13.23 -17.92
N THR A 358 -10.32 13.63 -17.66
CA THR A 358 -9.19 13.36 -18.56
C THR A 358 -8.32 12.25 -17.99
N TYR A 359 -8.11 11.20 -18.77
CA TYR A 359 -7.16 10.14 -18.46
C TYR A 359 -5.72 10.64 -18.66
N GLN A 360 -4.89 10.48 -17.63
CA GLN A 360 -3.51 10.92 -17.63
C GLN A 360 -2.62 9.91 -16.93
N VAL A 361 -1.41 9.71 -17.48
CA VAL A 361 -0.42 8.77 -16.94
C VAL A 361 0.90 9.46 -16.67
N GLY A 362 1.46 9.19 -15.50
CA GLY A 362 2.74 9.73 -15.04
C GLY A 362 3.95 8.95 -15.53
N LYS A 363 4.79 8.55 -14.57
CA LYS A 363 6.05 7.84 -14.80
C LYS A 363 6.19 6.65 -13.84
N PRO A 364 5.59 5.50 -14.15
CA PRO A 364 5.87 4.24 -13.46
C PRO A 364 7.18 3.61 -14.00
N SER A 365 8.13 3.34 -13.12
CA SER A 365 9.39 2.66 -13.41
C SER A 365 9.45 1.38 -12.60
N LEU A 366 9.23 0.24 -13.27
CA LEU A 366 9.11 -1.08 -12.67
C LEU A 366 10.23 -2.00 -13.15
N GLU A 367 10.76 -2.81 -12.24
CA GLU A 367 11.77 -3.83 -12.54
C GLU A 367 11.39 -5.15 -11.87
N PHE A 368 11.26 -6.21 -12.65
CA PHE A 368 11.02 -7.58 -12.18
C PHE A 368 12.27 -8.43 -12.44
N LYS A 369 12.80 -9.13 -11.43
CA LYS A 369 14.01 -9.97 -11.52
C LYS A 369 13.98 -11.13 -10.53
N SER A 370 14.88 -12.10 -10.71
CA SER A 370 15.24 -13.09 -9.68
C SER A 370 14.04 -13.88 -9.12
N GLY A 371 13.13 -14.30 -9.99
CA GLY A 371 11.91 -15.03 -9.62
C GLY A 371 10.70 -14.16 -9.34
N ALA A 372 10.80 -12.84 -9.44
CA ALA A 372 9.66 -11.95 -9.24
C ALA A 372 8.66 -12.04 -10.40
N SER A 373 7.37 -11.97 -10.07
CA SER A 373 6.29 -12.22 -11.04
C SER A 373 5.28 -11.07 -11.17
N TRP A 374 4.90 -10.72 -12.38
CA TRP A 374 3.74 -9.89 -12.69
C TRP A 374 2.54 -10.77 -13.04
N ARG A 375 1.46 -10.64 -12.27
CA ARG A 375 0.27 -11.48 -12.31
C ARG A 375 -0.97 -10.61 -12.57
N PRO A 376 -1.30 -10.31 -13.83
CA PRO A 376 -2.40 -9.42 -14.16
C PRO A 376 -3.76 -10.13 -13.93
N PRO A 377 -4.72 -9.49 -13.22
CA PRO A 377 -6.01 -10.11 -12.91
C PRO A 377 -7.05 -9.90 -14.01
N GLY A 378 -7.97 -10.85 -14.19
CA GLY A 378 -9.15 -10.72 -15.05
C GLY A 378 -9.26 -11.80 -16.12
N ASN A 379 -10.35 -11.73 -16.90
CA ASN A 379 -10.77 -12.69 -17.93
C ASN A 379 -11.00 -12.04 -19.32
N SER A 380 -10.47 -10.84 -19.55
CA SER A 380 -10.64 -10.09 -20.80
C SER A 380 -9.33 -9.39 -21.19
N THR A 381 -9.38 -8.44 -22.12
CA THR A 381 -8.24 -7.56 -22.41
C THR A 381 -7.78 -6.78 -21.16
N LEU A 382 -6.48 -6.84 -20.88
CA LEU A 382 -5.83 -6.26 -19.71
C LEU A 382 -4.90 -5.13 -20.18
N THR A 383 -5.40 -3.89 -20.22
CA THR A 383 -4.60 -2.74 -20.66
C THR A 383 -3.72 -2.21 -19.55
N ASN A 384 -2.43 -2.06 -19.85
CA ASN A 384 -1.41 -1.52 -18.97
C ASN A 384 -0.70 -0.35 -19.63
N ASP A 385 -0.66 0.78 -18.94
CA ASP A 385 -0.11 2.03 -19.49
C ASP A 385 1.10 2.50 -18.67
N LEU A 386 2.25 2.52 -19.35
CA LEU A 386 3.51 2.92 -18.76
C LEU A 386 3.79 4.42 -18.87
N GLY A 387 2.93 5.22 -19.51
CA GLY A 387 3.11 6.67 -19.65
C GLY A 387 4.51 7.03 -20.16
N SER A 388 5.25 7.87 -19.41
CA SER A 388 6.66 8.20 -19.72
C SER A 388 7.70 7.36 -18.96
N GLY A 389 7.26 6.19 -18.49
CA GLY A 389 7.95 5.30 -17.56
C GLY A 389 8.80 4.22 -18.22
N SER A 390 9.09 3.18 -17.43
CA SER A 390 9.93 2.08 -17.85
C SER A 390 9.50 0.74 -17.26
N LEU A 391 9.66 -0.33 -18.03
CA LEU A 391 9.50 -1.71 -17.56
C LEU A 391 10.76 -2.52 -17.87
N VAL A 392 11.29 -3.20 -16.85
CA VAL A 392 12.36 -4.18 -17.02
C VAL A 392 11.84 -5.55 -16.60
N LEU A 393 11.76 -6.48 -17.54
CA LEU A 393 11.58 -7.90 -17.31
C LEU A 393 12.98 -8.54 -17.34
N GLY A 394 13.59 -8.65 -16.18
CA GLY A 394 14.97 -9.12 -16.04
C GLY A 394 15.10 -10.64 -15.94
N SER A 395 16.32 -11.11 -15.73
CA SER A 395 16.58 -12.55 -15.68
C SER A 395 15.83 -13.25 -14.55
N GLY A 396 15.17 -14.36 -14.90
CA GLY A 396 14.32 -15.14 -14.00
C GLY A 396 13.02 -14.43 -13.59
N SER A 397 12.70 -13.28 -14.17
CA SER A 397 11.39 -12.65 -13.98
C SER A 397 10.30 -13.41 -14.72
N GLU A 398 9.06 -13.19 -14.32
CA GLU A 398 7.90 -13.86 -14.93
C GLU A 398 6.74 -12.90 -15.17
N VAL A 399 6.13 -12.97 -16.35
CA VAL A 399 4.76 -12.49 -16.58
C VAL A 399 3.87 -13.72 -16.55
N ASP A 400 3.10 -13.86 -15.48
CA ASP A 400 2.27 -15.04 -15.21
C ASP A 400 0.80 -14.69 -15.42
N MET A 401 0.32 -14.97 -16.62
CA MET A 401 -1.07 -14.83 -16.99
C MET A 401 -1.92 -15.86 -16.21
N GLY A 402 -1.41 -17.06 -15.93
CA GLY A 402 -2.13 -18.14 -15.23
C GLY A 402 -2.47 -17.88 -13.76
N ALA A 403 -1.70 -17.05 -13.06
CA ALA A 403 -1.84 -16.87 -11.61
C ALA A 403 -3.23 -16.45 -11.13
N TYR A 404 -3.99 -15.73 -11.95
CA TYR A 404 -5.32 -15.21 -11.59
C TYR A 404 -6.32 -16.33 -11.24
N TRP A 405 -6.21 -17.49 -11.89
CA TRP A 405 -7.12 -18.61 -11.66
C TRP A 405 -6.71 -19.48 -10.45
N GLY A 406 -5.58 -19.18 -9.83
CA GLY A 406 -5.01 -20.02 -8.78
C GLY A 406 -4.37 -21.30 -9.34
N PRO A 407 -4.12 -22.30 -8.48
CA PRO A 407 -3.53 -23.56 -8.92
C PRO A 407 -4.52 -24.35 -9.79
N PHE A 408 -4.02 -24.89 -10.89
CA PHE A 408 -4.77 -25.81 -11.74
C PHE A 408 -4.62 -27.25 -11.23
N SER A 409 -5.70 -28.02 -11.27
CA SER A 409 -5.69 -29.46 -10.98
C SER A 409 -6.68 -30.21 -11.86
N PRO A 410 -6.41 -31.51 -12.13
CA PRO A 410 -7.32 -32.44 -12.80
C PRO A 410 -8.79 -32.26 -12.41
N GLY A 411 -9.66 -32.07 -13.40
CA GLY A 411 -11.11 -32.01 -13.22
C GLY A 411 -11.67 -30.77 -12.51
N SER A 412 -10.85 -29.76 -12.20
CA SER A 412 -11.28 -28.54 -11.48
C SER A 412 -10.95 -27.24 -12.22
N VAL A 413 -10.93 -27.26 -13.55
CA VAL A 413 -10.45 -26.13 -14.34
C VAL A 413 -11.62 -25.27 -14.87
N PRO A 414 -11.59 -23.93 -14.69
CA PRO A 414 -12.62 -23.04 -15.24
C PRO A 414 -12.73 -23.15 -16.76
N ALA A 415 -13.88 -22.74 -17.31
CA ALA A 415 -14.03 -22.58 -18.75
C ALA A 415 -12.92 -21.66 -19.29
N PHE A 416 -12.08 -22.22 -20.17
CA PHE A 416 -10.94 -21.52 -20.75
C PHE A 416 -11.41 -20.34 -21.60
N SER A 417 -10.81 -19.16 -21.38
CA SER A 417 -11.04 -17.96 -22.18
C SER A 417 -9.70 -17.24 -22.35
N PRO A 418 -9.19 -17.11 -23.58
CA PRO A 418 -7.91 -16.44 -23.85
C PRO A 418 -8.01 -14.95 -23.53
N ARG A 419 -6.91 -14.37 -23.05
CA ARG A 419 -6.84 -12.94 -22.71
C ARG A 419 -5.66 -12.29 -23.41
N THR A 420 -5.83 -11.03 -23.74
CA THR A 420 -4.75 -10.19 -24.27
C THR A 420 -4.31 -9.21 -23.20
N MET A 421 -3.05 -9.26 -22.81
CA MET A 421 -2.41 -8.24 -22.01
C MET A 421 -1.73 -7.23 -22.93
N ILE A 422 -2.17 -5.97 -22.87
CA ILE A 422 -1.59 -4.89 -23.67
C ILE A 422 -0.67 -4.06 -22.78
N VAL A 423 0.58 -3.88 -23.17
CA VAL A 423 1.56 -2.99 -22.54
C VAL A 423 1.86 -1.84 -23.49
N THR A 424 1.34 -0.65 -23.16
CA THR A 424 1.36 0.53 -24.04
C THR A 424 1.91 1.76 -23.33
N SER A 425 2.02 2.87 -24.06
CA SER A 425 2.14 4.20 -23.48
C SER A 425 1.26 5.20 -24.21
N THR A 426 0.38 5.89 -23.48
CA THR A 426 -0.45 6.97 -24.04
C THR A 426 0.30 8.31 -24.16
N LYS A 427 1.61 8.35 -23.93
CA LYS A 427 2.46 9.55 -24.06
C LYS A 427 3.29 9.47 -25.35
N PRO A 428 2.75 9.80 -26.54
CA PRO A 428 3.41 9.52 -27.82
C PRO A 428 4.78 10.21 -28.00
N THR A 429 5.00 11.39 -27.43
CA THR A 429 6.27 12.14 -27.59
C THR A 429 7.37 11.67 -26.63
N ALA A 430 7.00 11.39 -25.38
CA ALA A 430 7.94 10.89 -24.37
C ALA A 430 8.19 9.40 -24.56
N GLY A 431 7.09 8.64 -24.72
CA GLY A 431 7.02 7.20 -24.80
C GLY A 431 7.51 6.49 -23.54
N ALA A 432 7.15 5.22 -23.41
CA ALA A 432 7.76 4.34 -22.42
C ALA A 432 8.94 3.58 -23.01
N SER A 433 9.80 3.07 -22.13
CA SER A 433 10.90 2.17 -22.48
C SER A 433 10.69 0.79 -21.87
N VAL A 434 10.94 -0.27 -22.65
CA VAL A 434 10.83 -1.66 -22.19
C VAL A 434 12.18 -2.36 -22.39
N THR A 435 12.58 -3.19 -21.44
CA THR A 435 13.72 -4.09 -21.58
C THR A 435 13.32 -5.49 -21.16
N ILE A 436 13.57 -6.47 -22.03
CA ILE A 436 13.34 -7.90 -21.79
C ILE A 436 14.71 -8.58 -21.81
N GLN A 437 15.17 -9.05 -20.65
CA GLN A 437 16.49 -9.64 -20.50
C GLN A 437 16.46 -11.16 -20.74
N ASP A 438 17.66 -11.72 -20.85
CA ASP A 438 17.88 -13.16 -20.94
C ASP A 438 17.21 -13.91 -19.78
N GLY A 439 16.45 -14.96 -20.11
CA GLY A 439 15.76 -15.81 -19.15
C GLY A 439 14.50 -15.21 -18.52
N ALA A 440 13.94 -14.11 -19.04
CA ALA A 440 12.59 -13.67 -18.70
C ALA A 440 11.56 -14.69 -19.23
N THR A 441 10.58 -15.05 -18.39
CA THR A 441 9.55 -16.05 -18.69
C THR A 441 8.20 -15.41 -18.96
N PHE A 442 7.53 -15.86 -20.02
CA PHE A 442 6.12 -15.61 -20.27
C PHE A 442 5.36 -16.89 -19.98
N ARG A 443 4.50 -16.87 -18.97
CA ARG A 443 3.63 -18.00 -18.61
C ARG A 443 2.20 -17.70 -19.03
N VAL A 444 1.64 -18.55 -19.87
CA VAL A 444 0.34 -18.37 -20.54
C VAL A 444 -0.58 -19.55 -20.29
N THR A 445 -1.89 -19.34 -20.46
CA THR A 445 -2.82 -20.46 -20.71
C THR A 445 -3.02 -20.63 -22.21
N SER A 446 -3.26 -21.85 -22.68
CA SER A 446 -3.47 -22.16 -24.10
C SER A 446 -4.63 -23.13 -24.31
N ASP A 447 -5.04 -23.27 -25.56
CA ASP A 447 -5.90 -24.30 -26.11
C ASP A 447 -5.38 -24.62 -27.52
N VAL A 448 -4.37 -25.49 -27.61
CA VAL A 448 -3.73 -25.80 -28.89
C VAL A 448 -4.60 -26.65 -29.82
N LEU A 449 -5.57 -27.39 -29.28
CA LEU A 449 -6.50 -28.20 -30.06
C LEU A 449 -7.74 -27.41 -30.51
N GLY A 450 -8.04 -26.30 -29.85
CA GLY A 450 -9.16 -25.43 -30.19
C GLY A 450 -10.49 -26.04 -29.80
N TYR A 451 -10.60 -26.57 -28.58
CA TYR A 451 -11.85 -27.15 -28.07
C TYR A 451 -13.06 -26.20 -28.16
N ASN A 452 -12.80 -24.89 -28.17
CA ASN A 452 -13.82 -23.84 -28.35
C ASN A 452 -13.96 -23.30 -29.78
N GLY A 453 -13.44 -24.03 -30.78
CA GLY A 453 -13.65 -23.76 -32.21
C GLY A 453 -12.39 -23.36 -32.99
N TRP A 454 -11.36 -22.82 -32.34
CA TRP A 454 -10.05 -22.55 -32.94
C TRP A 454 -8.94 -22.57 -31.89
N ALA A 455 -7.73 -22.94 -32.30
CA ALA A 455 -6.57 -22.96 -31.43
C ALA A 455 -6.20 -21.55 -30.97
N THR A 456 -6.00 -21.33 -29.67
CA THR A 456 -5.80 -19.99 -29.10
C THR A 456 -5.03 -20.03 -27.78
N ALA A 457 -4.57 -18.88 -27.28
CA ALA A 457 -3.82 -18.77 -26.02
C ALA A 457 -3.95 -17.35 -25.45
N ASP A 458 -3.49 -17.16 -24.22
CA ASP A 458 -3.19 -15.82 -23.72
C ASP A 458 -2.10 -15.17 -24.60
N GLU A 459 -2.25 -13.87 -24.83
CA GLU A 459 -1.34 -13.04 -25.61
C GLU A 459 -0.81 -11.87 -24.77
N ILE A 460 0.46 -11.54 -24.94
CA ILE A 460 1.11 -10.37 -24.34
C ILE A 460 1.61 -9.46 -25.47
N ASP A 461 0.89 -8.37 -25.69
CA ASP A 461 1.18 -7.38 -26.74
C ASP A 461 1.90 -6.16 -26.14
N PHE A 462 3.15 -5.94 -26.56
CA PHE A 462 3.86 -4.68 -26.34
C PHE A 462 3.47 -3.69 -27.44
N GLY A 463 2.33 -3.06 -27.22
CA GLY A 463 1.64 -2.23 -28.20
C GLY A 463 2.24 -0.83 -28.42
N SER A 464 1.43 -0.01 -29.09
CA SER A 464 1.80 1.35 -29.51
C SER A 464 2.27 2.27 -28.37
N GLY A 465 3.09 3.26 -28.70
CA GLY A 465 3.58 4.28 -27.75
C GLY A 465 4.74 3.82 -26.85
N ILE A 466 5.12 2.54 -26.89
CA ILE A 466 6.44 2.09 -26.45
C ILE A 466 7.47 2.61 -27.45
N LYS A 467 8.37 3.49 -27.00
CA LYS A 467 9.34 4.18 -27.85
C LYS A 467 10.58 3.35 -28.13
N THR A 468 11.03 2.59 -27.13
CA THR A 468 12.19 1.72 -27.23
C THR A 468 11.90 0.42 -26.53
N LEU A 469 12.11 -0.71 -27.21
CA LEU A 469 12.13 -2.04 -26.59
C LEU A 469 13.45 -2.70 -26.92
N ASN A 470 14.18 -3.13 -25.89
CA ASN A 470 15.41 -3.88 -26.05
C ASN A 470 15.21 -5.31 -25.56
N THR A 471 15.55 -6.30 -26.37
CA THR A 471 15.59 -7.71 -25.96
C THR A 471 17.04 -8.20 -25.88
N SER A 472 17.30 -9.21 -25.07
CA SER A 472 18.61 -9.89 -25.03
C SER A 472 18.45 -11.37 -24.67
N GLY A 473 19.41 -12.20 -25.07
CA GLY A 473 19.44 -13.63 -24.75
C GLY A 473 18.23 -14.44 -25.24
N THR A 474 17.83 -15.43 -24.47
CA THR A 474 16.74 -16.36 -24.76
C THR A 474 15.56 -16.10 -23.83
N GLN A 475 14.41 -15.79 -24.40
CA GLN A 475 13.14 -15.70 -23.66
C GLN A 475 12.57 -17.10 -23.44
N LYS A 476 11.84 -17.27 -22.34
CA LYS A 476 11.25 -18.54 -21.94
C LYS A 476 9.73 -18.49 -22.06
N VAL A 477 9.13 -19.59 -22.51
CA VAL A 477 7.67 -19.75 -22.56
C VAL A 477 7.27 -20.93 -21.70
N ALA A 478 6.33 -20.72 -20.78
CA ALA A 478 5.72 -21.77 -19.99
C ALA A 478 4.20 -21.78 -20.21
N ILE A 479 3.57 -22.94 -20.05
CA ILE A 479 2.11 -23.08 -20.08
C ILE A 479 1.65 -23.38 -18.66
N SER A 480 0.69 -22.61 -18.15
CA SER A 480 0.03 -22.90 -16.86
C SER A 480 -1.01 -24.00 -17.01
N TYR A 481 -1.75 -23.96 -18.12
CA TYR A 481 -2.84 -24.87 -18.40
C TYR A 481 -3.14 -24.90 -19.90
N ASP A 482 -3.46 -26.09 -20.39
CA ASP A 482 -4.08 -26.35 -21.68
C ASP A 482 -5.15 -27.44 -21.50
N PRO A 483 -6.37 -27.28 -22.05
CA PRO A 483 -7.41 -28.30 -21.99
C PRO A 483 -6.97 -29.70 -22.43
N LEU A 484 -5.97 -29.81 -23.33
CA LEU A 484 -5.46 -31.11 -23.75
C LEU A 484 -4.92 -31.94 -22.57
N PHE A 485 -4.47 -31.28 -21.50
CA PHE A 485 -3.93 -31.96 -20.32
C PHE A 485 -4.99 -32.80 -19.60
N GLU A 486 -6.27 -32.49 -19.82
CA GLU A 486 -7.39 -33.24 -19.27
C GLU A 486 -7.69 -34.52 -20.07
N ASP A 487 -7.24 -34.60 -21.33
CA ASP A 487 -7.48 -35.75 -22.22
C ASP A 487 -6.33 -36.77 -22.22
N ILE A 488 -5.20 -36.42 -21.62
CA ILE A 488 -4.07 -37.34 -21.46
C ILE A 488 -4.34 -38.24 -20.25
N ASP A 489 -4.64 -39.51 -20.55
CA ASP A 489 -4.77 -40.55 -19.53
C ASP A 489 -3.45 -41.29 -19.28
N SER A 490 -3.40 -42.08 -18.20
CA SER A 490 -2.21 -42.83 -17.78
C SER A 490 -1.72 -43.86 -18.80
N THR A 491 -2.55 -44.21 -19.79
CA THR A 491 -2.29 -45.24 -20.81
C THR A 491 -1.95 -44.69 -22.19
N THR A 492 -2.35 -43.44 -22.50
CA THR A 492 -2.26 -42.77 -23.80
C THR A 492 -1.16 -41.72 -23.87
N ALA A 493 -0.49 -41.40 -22.75
CA ALA A 493 0.74 -40.62 -22.74
C ALA A 493 1.86 -41.36 -23.52
N THR A 494 1.86 -41.29 -24.84
CA THR A 494 2.94 -41.83 -25.68
C THR A 494 4.13 -40.90 -25.63
N GLU A 495 5.27 -41.42 -25.18
CA GLU A 495 6.54 -40.69 -25.10
C GLU A 495 6.91 -40.05 -26.45
N GLY A 496 7.27 -38.77 -26.44
CA GLY A 496 7.77 -38.07 -27.62
C GLY A 496 6.69 -37.55 -28.59
N THR A 497 5.41 -37.56 -28.20
CA THR A 497 4.32 -37.08 -29.07
C THR A 497 4.27 -35.55 -29.05
N ILE A 498 4.36 -34.92 -30.23
CA ILE A 498 4.08 -33.49 -30.39
C ILE A 498 2.63 -33.33 -30.84
N ILE A 499 1.83 -32.65 -30.02
CA ILE A 499 0.47 -32.23 -30.37
C ILE A 499 0.57 -30.85 -31.01
N HIS A 500 0.34 -30.78 -32.31
CA HIS A 500 0.47 -29.54 -33.08
C HIS A 500 -0.77 -28.66 -32.95
N ALA A 501 -0.55 -27.35 -32.83
CA ALA A 501 -1.60 -26.36 -33.06
C ALA A 501 -1.96 -26.34 -34.56
N GLY A 502 -3.25 -26.22 -34.88
CA GLY A 502 -3.71 -26.17 -36.28
C GLY A 502 -3.09 -25.02 -37.08
N THR A 503 -2.80 -23.91 -36.40
CA THR A 503 -2.00 -22.78 -36.90
C THR A 503 -1.11 -22.26 -35.77
N PRO A 504 0.06 -21.66 -36.07
CA PRO A 504 0.87 -21.00 -35.04
C PRO A 504 0.07 -19.94 -34.28
N ILE A 505 0.13 -19.97 -32.95
CA ILE A 505 -0.60 -19.06 -32.05
C ILE A 505 0.37 -18.01 -31.52
N THR A 506 0.05 -16.72 -31.65
CA THR A 506 0.87 -15.64 -31.07
C THR A 506 0.74 -15.62 -29.55
N LEU A 507 1.88 -15.66 -28.85
CA LEU A 507 1.94 -15.55 -27.40
C LEU A 507 2.47 -14.20 -26.93
N VAL A 508 3.46 -13.66 -27.65
CA VAL A 508 4.05 -12.36 -27.36
C VAL A 508 4.24 -11.61 -28.66
N ASP A 509 3.78 -10.37 -28.71
CA ASP A 509 3.91 -9.49 -29.88
C ASP A 509 4.65 -8.20 -29.52
N ILE A 510 5.63 -7.80 -30.34
CA ILE A 510 6.34 -6.52 -30.25
C ILE A 510 6.24 -5.72 -31.56
N SER A 511 5.26 -6.05 -32.42
CA SER A 511 5.11 -5.50 -33.78
C SER A 511 4.76 -4.02 -33.82
N ASP A 512 4.11 -3.51 -32.77
CA ASP A 512 3.68 -2.12 -32.68
C ASP A 512 4.65 -1.20 -31.92
N VAL A 513 5.78 -1.74 -31.45
CA VAL A 513 6.83 -0.94 -30.79
C VAL A 513 7.53 -0.01 -31.79
N GLY A 514 7.84 1.21 -31.34
CA GLY A 514 8.46 2.30 -32.09
C GLY A 514 9.51 1.90 -33.13
N ASN A 515 9.43 2.54 -34.31
CA ASN A 515 10.21 2.31 -35.53
C ASN A 515 10.14 0.90 -36.14
N GLY A 516 9.50 -0.08 -35.50
CA GLY A 516 9.33 -1.41 -36.06
C GLY A 516 10.58 -2.30 -36.06
N LEU A 517 11.66 -1.87 -35.36
CA LEU A 517 12.99 -2.49 -35.48
C LEU A 517 13.35 -3.47 -34.36
N SER A 518 12.56 -3.51 -33.29
CA SER A 518 12.79 -4.40 -32.16
C SER A 518 12.56 -5.85 -32.57
N THR A 519 13.49 -6.74 -32.22
CA THR A 519 13.41 -8.18 -32.51
C THR A 519 13.77 -9.00 -31.28
N PHE A 520 13.28 -10.23 -31.21
CA PHE A 520 13.71 -11.24 -30.25
C PHE A 520 14.95 -11.99 -30.75
N ASN A 521 15.83 -12.35 -29.82
CA ASN A 521 17.05 -13.08 -30.13
C ASN A 521 16.80 -14.59 -30.24
N SER A 522 16.18 -15.18 -29.23
CA SER A 522 15.90 -16.62 -29.16
C SER A 522 14.73 -16.86 -28.21
N VAL A 523 14.03 -17.98 -28.39
CA VAL A 523 12.99 -18.43 -27.49
C VAL A 523 13.13 -19.93 -27.22
N VAL A 524 12.72 -20.36 -26.02
CA VAL A 524 12.67 -21.77 -25.64
C VAL A 524 11.44 -22.07 -24.79
N GLY A 525 10.86 -23.26 -24.97
CA GLY A 525 9.83 -23.78 -24.10
C GLY A 525 10.41 -24.23 -22.76
N VAL A 526 9.64 -24.05 -21.69
CA VAL A 526 9.97 -24.55 -20.35
C VAL A 526 9.15 -25.79 -20.10
N GLU A 527 9.83 -26.86 -19.68
CA GLU A 527 9.17 -28.09 -19.26
C GLU A 527 8.29 -27.84 -18.03
N GLY A 528 7.04 -28.27 -18.12
CA GLY A 528 6.09 -28.34 -17.01
C GLY A 528 5.70 -29.78 -16.70
N MET A 529 4.97 -29.95 -15.61
CA MET A 529 4.50 -31.25 -15.13
C MET A 529 2.98 -31.21 -14.94
N TRP A 530 2.32 -32.31 -15.29
CA TRP A 530 0.89 -32.49 -15.08
C TRP A 530 0.60 -33.90 -14.58
N LYS A 531 -0.49 -34.04 -13.82
CA LYS A 531 -0.95 -35.32 -13.27
C LYS A 531 -2.09 -35.85 -14.12
N ALA A 532 -2.05 -37.13 -14.48
CA ALA A 532 -3.10 -37.75 -15.27
C ALA A 532 -4.44 -37.75 -14.53
N ASN A 533 -5.52 -37.52 -15.28
CA ASN A 533 -6.87 -37.40 -14.72
C ASN A 533 -7.42 -38.70 -14.14
N ASP A 534 -7.10 -39.82 -14.79
CA ASP A 534 -7.52 -41.16 -14.41
C ASP A 534 -6.65 -41.76 -13.30
N ASN A 535 -5.44 -41.24 -13.10
CA ASN A 535 -4.52 -41.68 -12.06
C ASN A 535 -3.57 -40.56 -11.58
N PRO A 536 -3.81 -39.96 -10.40
CA PRO A 536 -3.02 -38.84 -9.88
C PRO A 536 -1.59 -39.20 -9.44
N ASP A 537 -1.24 -40.50 -9.42
CA ASP A 537 0.12 -41.00 -9.19
C ASP A 537 0.95 -41.08 -10.48
N VAL A 538 0.32 -40.90 -11.65
CA VAL A 538 1.00 -40.84 -12.94
C VAL A 538 1.18 -39.39 -13.34
N GLU A 539 2.43 -39.01 -13.60
CA GLU A 539 2.81 -37.68 -14.06
C GLU A 539 3.37 -37.75 -15.48
N PHE A 540 3.06 -36.75 -16.29
CA PHE A 540 3.73 -36.52 -17.56
C PHE A 540 4.36 -35.14 -17.57
N SER A 541 5.48 -35.05 -18.27
CA SER A 541 6.10 -33.78 -18.61
C SER A 541 5.51 -33.25 -19.92
N TYR A 542 5.34 -31.94 -19.99
CA TYR A 542 4.98 -31.24 -21.23
C TYR A 542 5.96 -30.11 -21.51
N MET A 543 6.22 -29.82 -22.77
CA MET A 543 7.09 -28.71 -23.17
C MET A 543 6.48 -27.94 -24.35
N PRO A 544 6.20 -26.63 -24.20
CA PRO A 544 5.73 -25.79 -25.30
C PRO A 544 6.72 -25.80 -26.47
N GLN A 545 6.22 -26.08 -27.66
CA GLN A 545 7.00 -26.00 -28.89
C GLN A 545 6.87 -24.59 -29.46
N VAL A 546 7.93 -23.79 -29.31
CA VAL A 546 7.91 -22.36 -29.62
C VAL A 546 8.98 -21.99 -30.63
N ALA A 547 8.67 -21.00 -31.48
CA ALA A 547 9.65 -20.38 -32.35
C ALA A 547 9.35 -18.89 -32.52
N LEU A 548 10.30 -18.15 -33.10
CA LEU A 548 10.09 -16.76 -33.47
C LEU A 548 9.41 -16.68 -34.84
N SER A 549 8.61 -15.64 -35.06
CA SER A 549 8.16 -15.27 -36.41
C SER A 549 9.35 -14.98 -37.34
N ALA A 550 9.10 -14.95 -38.65
CA ALA A 550 10.14 -14.73 -39.66
C ALA A 550 10.88 -13.38 -39.49
N ASP A 551 10.16 -12.35 -39.08
CA ASP A 551 10.70 -11.03 -38.75
C ASP A 551 11.22 -10.93 -37.30
N ARG A 552 11.06 -12.01 -36.52
CA ARG A 552 11.46 -12.14 -35.11
C ARG A 552 10.75 -11.17 -34.17
N ARG A 553 9.57 -10.69 -34.54
CA ARG A 553 8.76 -9.74 -33.75
C ARG A 553 7.65 -10.40 -32.95
N GLN A 554 7.43 -11.70 -33.15
CA GLN A 554 6.47 -12.49 -32.38
C GLN A 554 7.12 -13.75 -31.83
N ILE A 555 6.65 -14.17 -30.66
CA ILE A 555 6.86 -15.51 -30.14
C ILE A 555 5.60 -16.32 -30.43
N LEU A 556 5.77 -17.44 -31.13
CA LEU A 556 4.69 -18.28 -31.63
C LEU A 556 4.71 -19.65 -30.95
N LEU A 557 3.53 -20.17 -30.60
CA LEU A 557 3.29 -21.52 -30.14
C LEU A 557 2.85 -22.41 -31.31
N TYR A 558 3.58 -23.50 -31.55
CA TYR A 558 3.32 -24.47 -32.62
C TYR A 558 2.66 -25.76 -32.11
N GLY A 559 2.64 -25.97 -30.79
CA GLY A 559 2.16 -27.19 -30.19
C GLY A 559 2.79 -27.46 -28.83
N ILE A 560 2.53 -28.65 -28.31
CA ILE A 560 3.03 -29.11 -27.01
C ILE A 560 3.62 -30.51 -27.19
N LEU A 561 4.88 -30.69 -26.78
CA LEU A 561 5.52 -31.99 -26.68
C LEU A 561 5.10 -32.64 -25.36
N ILE A 562 4.59 -33.86 -25.41
CA ILE A 562 4.27 -34.67 -24.23
C ILE A 562 5.30 -35.79 -24.10
N THR A 563 5.83 -35.96 -22.89
CA THR A 563 6.78 -37.02 -22.55
C THR A 563 6.31 -37.70 -21.28
N LYS A 564 6.06 -39.01 -21.36
CA LYS A 564 5.71 -39.84 -20.19
C LYS A 564 6.93 -39.95 -19.27
N ARG A 565 6.73 -39.83 -17.96
CA ARG A 565 7.76 -40.07 -16.96
C ARG A 565 7.55 -41.38 -16.23
#